data_AF-A0A9D3TH15-F1
#
_entry.id   AF-A0A9D3TH15-F1
#
_cell.length_a   1.000
_cell.length_b   1.000
_cell.length_c   1.000
_cell.angle_alpha   90.00
_cell.angle_beta   90.00
_cell.angle_gamma   90.00
#
_symmetry.space_group_name_H-M   'P 1'
#
loop_
_entity.id
_entity.type
_entity.pdbx_description
1 polymer ?
#
loop_
_entity_poly.entity_id
_entity_poly.type
_entity_poly.pdbx_seq_one_letter_code
_entity_poly.pdbx_strand_id
1 'polypeptide(L)'
;MPEVCDVEQSERKKKKKAKKQQGEQKEGAAVPAEPEQEEEEAGKKREKKKKKKEKRHSDQEADVPEEYSWTAPLEESDTGEQPLNAEGLGIHWDAEKEKFIQELKEFIPNVEQRTPRALYKMVKYDLPRFRAFKREGRALRRGRYSSEENRRLVQNVKDFLALTGIDSGTKLFYPSRYPEEKSHIVKMKNQYKFHSRMAAGICRPWHDIYTRGRKIFDEYNHKGRFTEEDDNKLRKLQQLHGNNWMKISELTGRSSHSLELRFSQLAANKGAWTEEELARLTHAVRCYTLWLAEPAGDSLTIRRERLYSKLPWTEVASQVQTRNWSQCRIKWMAILKQKMTAGAQVYRGRKSLEAKIRLIKALHAMNVEDAAEVNWEDLTQAIGDVPPSYVQSKFYKLKVTQVPLWQTMSFGDVIDFLYDKVLPKLEQRLQVCRGHSRDEEGAVSTQQEIFLFSDIFGDESEMNPETESEEEAGSGVRKVCWGQD
;
A
#
# COMPACT_ATOMS: atom_id res chain seq x y z
N MET A 1 56.59 47.09 27.10
CA MET A 1 55.16 46.92 27.38
C MET A 1 54.36 47.97 26.62
N PRO A 2 53.43 47.56 25.75
CA PRO A 2 53.80 46.74 24.58
C PRO A 2 53.05 47.15 23.29
N GLU A 3 53.45 46.77 22.07
CA GLU A 3 54.78 46.57 21.47
C GLU A 3 54.64 46.49 19.92
N VAL A 4 55.49 47.22 19.18
CA VAL A 4 56.20 46.89 17.91
C VAL A 4 55.55 45.81 16.98
N CYS A 5 55.08 46.12 15.76
CA CYS A 5 55.77 46.10 14.43
C CYS A 5 56.34 44.71 14.01
N ASP A 6 56.41 44.26 12.73
CA ASP A 6 56.44 44.98 11.43
C ASP A 6 56.01 44.11 10.21
N VAL A 7 55.82 44.75 9.03
CA VAL A 7 56.11 44.39 7.58
C VAL A 7 56.24 42.88 7.13
N GLU A 8 55.79 42.36 5.96
CA GLU A 8 55.91 42.84 4.55
C GLU A 8 54.83 42.32 3.51
N GLN A 9 55.11 42.44 2.19
CA GLN A 9 54.24 42.69 1.01
C GLN A 9 53.94 41.50 0.04
N SER A 10 53.12 41.80 -1.00
CA SER A 10 53.18 41.30 -2.41
C SER A 10 52.32 40.05 -2.80
N GLU A 11 51.40 40.13 -3.78
CA GLU A 11 51.51 39.98 -5.26
C GLU A 11 51.58 38.50 -5.77
N ARG A 12 51.07 38.06 -6.94
CA ARG A 12 49.92 38.42 -7.82
C ARG A 12 49.86 37.40 -9.01
N LYS A 13 48.67 37.29 -9.65
CA LYS A 13 48.43 36.91 -11.09
C LYS A 13 48.49 35.44 -11.57
N LYS A 14 47.65 35.20 -12.60
CA LYS A 14 47.36 33.96 -13.36
C LYS A 14 48.39 33.65 -14.46
N LYS A 15 48.45 32.39 -14.96
CA LYS A 15 48.83 32.09 -16.36
C LYS A 15 48.22 30.78 -16.91
N LYS A 16 48.15 30.65 -18.25
CA LYS A 16 47.63 29.48 -19.01
C LYS A 16 48.79 28.75 -19.72
N LYS A 17 48.70 27.41 -19.86
CA LYS A 17 49.14 26.52 -20.97
C LYS A 17 48.73 25.07 -20.59
N ALA A 18 48.21 24.13 -21.41
CA ALA A 18 48.06 23.90 -22.86
C ALA A 18 49.13 23.03 -23.54
N LYS A 19 48.67 21.98 -24.26
CA LYS A 19 49.43 20.97 -25.06
C LYS A 19 50.28 19.99 -24.20
N LYS A 20 50.55 18.73 -24.61
CA LYS A 20 50.38 18.01 -25.90
C LYS A 20 50.29 16.48 -25.67
N GLN A 21 49.63 15.71 -26.54
CA GLN A 21 49.83 14.26 -26.67
C GLN A 21 50.83 13.94 -27.80
N GLN A 22 51.65 12.92 -27.60
CA GLN A 22 52.34 12.08 -28.60
C GLN A 22 52.69 10.77 -27.87
N GLY A 23 52.41 9.59 -28.43
CA GLY A 23 53.39 8.81 -29.21
C GLY A 23 53.97 7.72 -28.29
N GLU A 24 54.19 6.46 -28.69
CA GLU A 24 54.05 5.78 -29.98
C GLU A 24 53.79 4.26 -29.70
N GLN A 25 53.17 3.49 -30.60
CA GLN A 25 53.78 2.40 -31.42
C GLN A 25 54.64 1.36 -30.66
N LYS A 26 54.68 0.06 -31.01
CA LYS A 26 54.36 -0.63 -32.29
C LYS A 26 54.23 -2.17 -32.10
N GLU A 27 53.58 -2.85 -33.05
CA GLU A 27 53.81 -4.23 -33.58
C GLU A 27 53.96 -5.48 -32.66
N GLY A 28 53.61 -6.71 -33.11
CA GLY A 28 53.00 -7.11 -34.38
C GLY A 28 52.99 -8.64 -34.65
N ALA A 29 52.54 -9.04 -35.86
CA ALA A 29 52.46 -10.40 -36.46
C ALA A 29 51.40 -11.38 -35.87
N ALA A 30 50.85 -12.40 -36.58
CA ALA A 30 50.56 -12.69 -38.00
C ALA A 30 49.79 -14.06 -38.05
N VAL A 31 48.57 -14.23 -38.61
CA VAL A 31 48.18 -14.45 -40.04
C VAL A 31 48.60 -15.85 -40.60
N PRO A 32 47.84 -16.60 -41.46
CA PRO A 32 46.47 -16.42 -42.03
C PRO A 32 45.50 -17.65 -41.88
N ALA A 33 44.23 -17.53 -42.30
CA ALA A 33 43.51 -18.46 -43.22
C ALA A 33 42.06 -17.98 -43.54
N GLU A 34 41.62 -18.13 -44.79
CA GLU A 34 40.34 -17.70 -45.42
C GLU A 34 39.86 -18.81 -46.41
N PRO A 35 38.74 -18.69 -47.18
CA PRO A 35 37.69 -17.64 -47.26
C PRO A 35 36.34 -18.14 -46.65
N GLU A 36 35.07 -17.90 -47.05
CA GLU A 36 34.29 -17.34 -48.20
C GLU A 36 32.95 -16.74 -47.62
N GLN A 37 32.14 -15.86 -48.24
CA GLN A 37 32.17 -15.15 -49.54
C GLN A 37 31.30 -13.85 -49.54
N GLU A 38 31.20 -13.26 -50.73
CA GLU A 38 30.39 -12.16 -51.32
C GLU A 38 28.83 -12.31 -51.18
N GLU A 39 27.93 -11.31 -51.41
CA GLU A 39 28.08 -9.88 -51.78
C GLU A 39 26.87 -8.96 -51.38
N GLU A 40 26.81 -7.74 -51.96
CA GLU A 40 25.98 -6.54 -51.76
C GLU A 40 24.43 -6.67 -52.03
N GLU A 41 23.53 -5.65 -51.91
CA GLU A 41 23.68 -4.17 -51.91
C GLU A 41 22.58 -3.37 -51.12
N ALA A 42 22.55 -2.04 -51.32
CA ALA A 42 21.89 -1.00 -50.52
C ALA A 42 20.33 -0.95 -50.54
N GLY A 43 19.63 -0.20 -49.67
CA GLY A 43 20.07 0.57 -48.48
C GLY A 43 19.21 1.80 -48.15
N LYS A 44 19.84 2.85 -47.58
CA LYS A 44 19.33 4.22 -47.26
C LYS A 44 18.37 4.43 -46.05
N LYS A 45 19.02 4.53 -44.87
CA LYS A 45 18.95 5.65 -43.89
C LYS A 45 17.58 6.34 -43.59
N ARG A 46 17.24 6.36 -42.28
CA ARG A 46 17.01 7.65 -41.55
C ARG A 46 17.08 7.52 -40.02
N GLU A 47 18.11 8.12 -39.40
CA GLU A 47 18.14 8.35 -37.95
C GLU A 47 17.05 9.35 -37.52
N LYS A 48 16.41 9.11 -36.37
CA LYS A 48 15.87 10.18 -35.51
C LYS A 48 16.10 9.87 -34.03
N LYS A 49 17.19 10.40 -33.47
CA LYS A 49 17.47 10.41 -32.03
C LYS A 49 16.34 11.09 -31.24
N LYS A 50 15.46 10.32 -30.59
CA LYS A 50 14.57 10.83 -29.53
C LYS A 50 15.25 10.66 -28.17
N LYS A 51 15.61 11.76 -27.51
CA LYS A 51 16.10 11.75 -26.12
C LYS A 51 15.02 11.17 -25.20
N LYS A 52 15.28 10.02 -24.56
CA LYS A 52 14.43 9.41 -23.52
C LYS A 52 14.48 10.32 -22.27
N LYS A 53 13.61 11.33 -22.21
CA LYS A 53 13.48 12.21 -21.04
C LYS A 53 12.63 11.51 -19.98
N GLU A 54 13.28 10.98 -18.96
CA GLU A 54 12.60 10.26 -17.87
C GLU A 54 11.57 11.16 -17.18
N LYS A 55 10.34 10.67 -17.07
CA LYS A 55 9.30 11.30 -16.26
C LYS A 55 9.42 10.77 -14.83
N ARG A 56 9.68 11.66 -13.88
CA ARG A 56 9.31 11.42 -12.48
C ARG A 56 7.79 11.28 -12.40
N HIS A 57 7.29 10.08 -12.15
CA HIS A 57 5.91 9.85 -11.73
C HIS A 57 5.83 9.98 -10.21
N SER A 58 4.86 10.76 -9.72
CA SER A 58 4.45 10.79 -8.30
C SER A 58 3.40 9.72 -8.00
N ASP A 59 3.02 9.58 -6.74
CA ASP A 59 2.86 8.25 -6.17
C ASP A 59 1.49 7.58 -6.25
N GLN A 60 1.58 6.28 -6.52
CA GLN A 60 0.57 5.27 -6.29
C GLN A 60 1.27 4.13 -5.56
N GLU A 61 1.25 4.16 -4.23
CA GLU A 61 1.17 2.89 -3.51
C GLU A 61 -0.14 2.23 -3.95
N ALA A 62 -0.08 1.02 -4.47
CA ALA A 62 -1.28 0.29 -4.83
C ALA A 62 -2.11 0.04 -3.56
N ASP A 63 -3.43 0.23 -3.64
CA ASP A 63 -4.29 0.14 -2.45
C ASP A 63 -4.53 -1.32 -2.03
N VAL A 64 -3.52 -1.86 -1.34
CA VAL A 64 -3.52 -3.16 -0.70
C VAL A 64 -4.19 -3.02 0.67
N PRO A 65 -5.30 -3.75 0.94
CA PRO A 65 -5.83 -3.85 2.29
C PRO A 65 -4.77 -4.47 3.19
N GLU A 66 -4.48 -3.83 4.33
CA GLU A 66 -3.49 -4.32 5.31
C GLU A 66 -3.95 -5.63 6.01
N GLU A 67 -5.16 -6.12 5.67
CA GLU A 67 -5.65 -7.47 5.98
C GLU A 67 -4.85 -8.58 5.25
N TYR A 68 -4.15 -8.27 4.14
CA TYR A 68 -3.08 -9.12 3.60
C TYR A 68 -1.80 -9.00 4.45
N SER A 69 -1.94 -9.41 5.71
CA SER A 69 -0.85 -9.64 6.65
C SER A 69 -0.05 -10.89 6.23
N TRP A 70 0.75 -10.76 5.17
CA TRP A 70 1.83 -11.69 4.86
C TRP A 70 2.94 -11.56 5.93
N THR A 71 2.62 -12.00 7.14
CA THR A 71 3.62 -12.32 8.16
C THR A 71 4.27 -13.63 7.77
N ALA A 72 5.31 -13.54 6.94
CA ALA A 72 6.42 -14.48 7.06
C ALA A 72 6.74 -14.60 8.56
N PRO A 73 6.82 -15.83 9.13
CA PRO A 73 6.98 -16.01 10.57
C PRO A 73 8.15 -15.16 11.09
N LEU A 74 7.91 -14.38 12.14
CA LEU A 74 8.98 -13.62 12.80
C LEU A 74 10.04 -14.62 13.25
N GLU A 75 11.22 -14.58 12.61
CA GLU A 75 12.34 -15.40 13.09
C GLU A 75 12.57 -15.09 14.57
N GLU A 76 12.56 -16.13 15.40
CA GLU A 76 12.63 -15.97 16.85
C GLU A 76 13.91 -15.24 17.27
N SER A 77 14.95 -15.39 16.45
CA SER A 77 16.26 -14.76 16.46
C SER A 77 16.24 -13.22 16.58
N ASP A 78 15.23 -12.54 16.00
CA ASP A 78 15.08 -11.08 16.04
C ASP A 78 14.26 -10.59 17.25
N THR A 79 13.37 -11.44 17.78
CA THR A 79 12.56 -11.09 18.96
C THR A 79 13.40 -11.01 20.23
N GLY A 80 14.54 -11.71 20.27
CA GLY A 80 15.48 -11.69 21.39
C GLY A 80 15.01 -12.48 22.62
N GLU A 81 14.00 -13.33 22.48
CA GLU A 81 13.52 -14.19 23.56
C GLU A 81 13.95 -15.63 23.29
N GLN A 82 14.82 -16.16 24.15
CA GLN A 82 15.16 -17.60 24.20
C GLN A 82 13.89 -18.46 24.39
N PRO A 83 13.97 -19.79 24.21
CA PRO A 83 12.89 -20.71 24.60
C PRO A 83 12.48 -20.43 26.05
N LEU A 84 11.19 -20.19 26.27
CA LEU A 84 10.67 -19.83 27.58
C LEU A 84 10.63 -21.07 28.47
N ASN A 85 11.44 -21.09 29.53
CA ASN A 85 11.10 -21.87 30.71
C ASN A 85 9.89 -21.19 31.40
N ALA A 86 8.86 -21.98 31.72
CA ALA A 86 7.57 -21.45 32.19
C ALA A 86 7.66 -20.65 33.50
N GLU A 87 8.68 -20.93 34.31
CA GLU A 87 8.85 -20.46 35.69
C GLU A 87 9.33 -19.00 35.79
N GLY A 88 10.02 -18.48 34.77
CA GLY A 88 10.89 -17.29 34.90
C GLY A 88 10.22 -15.92 35.07
N LEU A 89 8.89 -15.84 35.11
CA LEU A 89 8.15 -14.56 35.00
C LEU A 89 6.90 -14.40 35.88
N GLY A 90 6.61 -15.34 36.79
CA GLY A 90 5.56 -15.17 37.82
C GLY A 90 4.11 -15.09 37.33
N ILE A 91 3.84 -15.41 36.06
CA ILE A 91 2.49 -15.64 35.55
C ILE A 91 2.22 -17.14 35.65
N HIS A 92 1.25 -17.56 36.48
CA HIS A 92 0.85 -18.98 36.59
C HIS A 92 -0.02 -19.41 35.38
N TRP A 93 0.61 -19.34 34.21
CA TRP A 93 -0.02 -19.51 32.89
C TRP A 93 -0.91 -20.75 32.83
N ASP A 94 -0.41 -21.91 33.27
CA ASP A 94 -1.11 -23.19 33.08
C ASP A 94 -2.37 -23.37 33.95
N ALA A 95 -2.64 -22.47 34.91
CA ALA A 95 -3.91 -22.44 35.66
C ALA A 95 -4.84 -21.31 35.21
N GLU A 96 -4.30 -20.13 34.87
CA GLU A 96 -5.12 -18.97 34.46
C GLU A 96 -5.27 -18.79 32.94
N LYS A 97 -4.68 -19.69 32.12
CA LYS A 97 -4.70 -19.63 30.65
C LYS A 97 -6.09 -19.35 30.07
N GLU A 98 -7.11 -20.11 30.45
CA GLU A 98 -8.44 -19.94 29.84
C GLU A 98 -9.11 -18.63 30.27
N LYS A 99 -8.89 -18.19 31.52
CA LYS A 99 -9.32 -16.87 32.02
C LYS A 99 -8.67 -15.73 31.22
N PHE A 100 -7.37 -15.83 30.92
CA PHE A 100 -6.69 -14.84 30.08
C PHE A 100 -7.10 -14.89 28.61
N ILE A 101 -7.35 -16.08 28.06
CA ILE A 101 -7.88 -16.24 26.69
C ILE A 101 -9.28 -15.61 26.60
N GLN A 102 -10.15 -15.88 27.57
CA GLN A 102 -11.50 -15.32 27.61
C GLN A 102 -11.50 -13.79 27.76
N GLU A 103 -10.57 -13.22 28.55
CA GLU A 103 -10.40 -11.76 28.61
C GLU A 103 -9.85 -11.18 27.31
N LEU A 104 -8.90 -11.87 26.64
CA LEU A 104 -8.39 -11.42 25.33
C LEU A 104 -9.46 -11.48 24.23
N LYS A 105 -10.41 -12.42 24.28
CA LYS A 105 -11.55 -12.51 23.34
C LYS A 105 -12.42 -11.25 23.34
N GLU A 106 -12.53 -10.54 24.47
CA GLU A 106 -13.27 -9.26 24.55
C GLU A 106 -12.70 -8.18 23.62
N PHE A 107 -11.39 -8.24 23.34
CA PHE A 107 -10.67 -7.25 22.54
C PHE A 107 -10.37 -7.73 21.11
N ILE A 108 -10.14 -9.03 20.95
CA ILE A 108 -9.68 -9.67 19.72
C ILE A 108 -10.49 -10.95 19.50
N PRO A 109 -11.48 -10.95 18.58
CA PRO A 109 -12.17 -12.16 18.16
C PRO A 109 -11.20 -13.20 17.63
N ASN A 110 -11.54 -14.47 17.81
CA ASN A 110 -10.80 -15.64 17.34
C ASN A 110 -9.35 -15.74 17.90
N VAL A 111 -9.06 -15.10 19.02
CA VAL A 111 -7.70 -15.05 19.59
C VAL A 111 -7.19 -16.43 20.01
N GLU A 112 -8.10 -17.33 20.42
CA GLU A 112 -7.81 -18.72 20.80
C GLU A 112 -7.22 -19.57 19.66
N GLN A 113 -7.33 -19.12 18.40
CA GLN A 113 -6.69 -19.77 17.24
C GLN A 113 -5.18 -19.50 17.17
N ARG A 114 -4.63 -18.63 18.03
CA ARG A 114 -3.20 -18.30 18.09
C ARG A 114 -2.42 -19.33 18.92
N THR A 115 -1.14 -19.50 18.58
CA THR A 115 -0.27 -20.46 19.30
C THR A 115 -0.11 -20.09 20.79
N PRO A 116 0.09 -21.05 21.70
CA PRO A 116 0.26 -20.77 23.13
C PRO A 116 1.37 -19.76 23.45
N ARG A 117 2.49 -19.78 22.71
CA ARG A 117 3.58 -18.81 22.86
C ARG A 117 3.18 -17.41 22.41
N ALA A 118 2.34 -17.26 21.38
CA ALA A 118 1.80 -15.96 20.98
C ALA A 118 0.80 -15.42 22.01
N LEU A 119 -0.12 -16.26 22.48
CA LEU A 119 -1.06 -15.91 23.55
C LEU A 119 -0.35 -15.45 24.82
N TYR A 120 0.67 -16.19 25.28
CA TYR A 120 1.49 -15.81 26.43
C TYR A 120 2.13 -14.42 26.27
N LYS A 121 2.71 -14.12 25.09
CA LYS A 121 3.28 -12.79 24.81
C LYS A 121 2.21 -11.70 24.80
N MET A 122 0.98 -11.98 24.33
CA MET A 122 -0.14 -11.04 24.39
C MET A 122 -0.59 -10.79 25.84
N VAL A 123 -0.67 -11.81 26.71
CA VAL A 123 -0.94 -11.61 28.14
C VAL A 123 0.16 -10.77 28.81
N LYS A 124 1.43 -11.03 28.48
CA LYS A 124 2.61 -10.32 29.02
C LYS A 124 2.70 -8.85 28.58
N TYR A 125 2.34 -8.52 27.34
CA TYR A 125 2.63 -7.22 26.72
C TYR A 125 1.40 -6.38 26.29
N ASP A 126 0.26 -7.02 26.02
CA ASP A 126 -0.97 -6.36 25.58
C ASP A 126 -2.03 -6.25 26.68
N LEU A 127 -2.32 -7.34 27.39
CA LEU A 127 -3.47 -7.38 28.30
C LEU A 127 -3.50 -6.25 29.36
N PRO A 128 -2.37 -5.86 30.01
CA PRO A 128 -2.36 -4.71 30.93
C PRO A 128 -2.69 -3.37 30.25
N ARG A 129 -2.29 -3.19 28.99
CA ARG A 129 -2.60 -2.00 28.17
C ARG A 129 -4.06 -2.03 27.70
N PHE A 130 -4.56 -3.19 27.28
CA PHE A 130 -5.96 -3.36 26.85
C PHE A 130 -6.94 -3.08 28.00
N ARG A 131 -6.64 -3.55 29.22
CA ARG A 131 -7.37 -3.19 30.46
C ARG A 131 -7.41 -1.68 30.72
N ALA A 132 -6.30 -0.97 30.46
CA ALA A 132 -6.24 0.48 30.58
C ALA A 132 -7.09 1.17 29.52
N PHE A 133 -6.95 0.79 28.24
CA PHE A 133 -7.75 1.34 27.14
C PHE A 133 -9.27 1.12 27.37
N LYS A 134 -9.69 -0.05 27.87
CA LYS A 134 -11.09 -0.32 28.24
C LYS A 134 -11.61 0.65 29.31
N ARG A 135 -10.78 1.00 30.30
CA ARG A 135 -11.11 1.99 31.34
C ARG A 135 -11.12 3.42 30.81
N GLU A 136 -10.30 3.72 29.82
CA GLU A 136 -10.27 5.00 29.08
C GLU A 136 -11.40 5.13 28.04
N GLY A 137 -12.25 4.10 27.86
CA GLY A 137 -13.28 4.07 26.80
C GLY A 137 -12.72 3.89 25.39
N ARG A 138 -11.45 3.54 25.23
CA ARG A 138 -10.73 3.46 23.95
C ARG A 138 -10.74 2.02 23.40
N ALA A 139 -11.36 1.85 22.23
CA ALA A 139 -11.33 0.58 21.50
C ALA A 139 -9.96 0.30 20.84
N LEU A 140 -9.70 -0.97 20.50
CA LEU A 140 -8.52 -1.33 19.71
C LEU A 140 -8.69 -0.98 18.23
N ARG A 141 -7.66 -0.38 17.65
CA ARG A 141 -7.61 0.04 16.24
C ARG A 141 -7.10 -1.12 15.35
N ARG A 142 -7.56 -1.16 14.11
CA ARG A 142 -7.21 -2.16 13.08
C ARG A 142 -7.01 -1.45 11.73
N GLY A 143 -6.51 -2.15 10.72
CA GLY A 143 -6.20 -1.52 9.42
C GLY A 143 -5.05 -0.52 9.51
N ARG A 144 -5.08 0.54 8.69
CA ARG A 144 -3.95 1.47 8.51
C ARG A 144 -3.52 2.18 9.79
N TYR A 145 -2.20 2.35 9.95
CA TYR A 145 -1.60 3.12 11.03
C TYR A 145 -1.76 4.63 10.79
N SER A 146 -2.48 5.30 11.68
CA SER A 146 -2.69 6.76 11.63
C SER A 146 -1.39 7.55 11.83
N SER A 147 -1.39 8.82 11.42
CA SER A 147 -0.19 9.66 11.54
C SER A 147 0.28 9.81 13.00
N GLU A 148 -0.62 9.92 13.98
CA GLU A 148 -0.26 9.99 15.41
C GLU A 148 0.28 8.66 15.96
N GLU A 149 -0.28 7.52 15.56
CA GLU A 149 0.26 6.21 15.98
C GLU A 149 1.69 6.00 15.47
N ASN A 150 2.00 6.49 14.26
CA ASN A 150 3.36 6.50 13.73
C ASN A 150 4.28 7.46 14.51
N ARG A 151 3.84 8.68 14.84
CA ARG A 151 4.61 9.62 15.68
C ARG A 151 4.89 9.03 17.06
N ARG A 152 3.87 8.44 17.70
CA ARG A 152 3.97 7.77 19.01
C ARG A 152 4.98 6.63 18.99
N LEU A 153 4.91 5.76 17.98
CA LEU A 153 5.84 4.64 17.82
C LEU A 153 7.29 5.11 17.65
N VAL A 154 7.52 6.14 16.82
CA VAL A 154 8.86 6.74 16.64
C VAL A 154 9.37 7.34 17.95
N GLN A 155 8.52 8.01 18.74
CA GLN A 155 8.93 8.58 20.02
C GLN A 155 9.25 7.48 21.06
N ASN A 156 8.35 6.50 21.24
CA ASN A 156 8.54 5.38 22.16
C ASN A 156 9.85 4.60 21.88
N VAL A 157 10.26 4.52 20.60
CA VAL A 157 11.56 3.92 20.20
C VAL A 157 12.72 4.85 20.52
N LYS A 158 12.65 6.16 20.22
CA LYS A 158 13.69 7.14 20.60
C LYS A 158 13.95 7.14 22.11
N ASP A 159 12.89 7.15 22.91
CA ASP A 159 12.96 7.10 24.37
C ASP A 159 13.64 5.81 24.86
N PHE A 160 13.41 4.70 24.17
CA PHE A 160 14.06 3.42 24.48
C PHE A 160 15.55 3.42 24.10
N LEU A 161 15.92 3.94 22.93
CA LEU A 161 17.32 4.07 22.51
C LEU A 161 18.10 4.95 23.49
N ALA A 162 17.54 6.11 23.86
CA ALA A 162 18.14 7.03 24.84
C ALA A 162 18.29 6.40 26.25
N LEU A 163 17.36 5.54 26.67
CA LEU A 163 17.45 4.80 27.93
C LEU A 163 18.49 3.67 27.92
N THR A 164 18.79 3.10 26.75
CA THR A 164 19.59 1.87 26.64
C THR A 164 20.98 2.05 26.03
N GLY A 165 21.26 3.19 25.40
CA GLY A 165 22.53 3.45 24.72
C GLY A 165 22.71 2.70 23.40
N ILE A 166 21.63 2.15 22.83
CA ILE A 166 21.67 1.50 21.51
C ILE A 166 21.65 2.58 20.43
N ASP A 167 22.64 2.57 19.53
CA ASP A 167 22.86 3.68 18.57
C ASP A 167 21.69 3.92 17.59
N SER A 168 21.00 2.87 17.15
CA SER A 168 19.99 2.98 16.09
C SER A 168 18.79 2.06 16.25
N GLY A 169 17.64 2.52 15.73
CA GLY A 169 16.44 1.70 15.63
C GLY A 169 16.65 0.46 14.75
N THR A 170 17.53 0.52 13.76
CA THR A 170 17.82 -0.61 12.87
C THR A 170 18.56 -1.71 13.61
N LYS A 171 19.54 -1.38 14.46
CA LYS A 171 20.15 -2.34 15.40
C LYS A 171 19.10 -2.97 16.33
N LEU A 172 18.19 -2.18 16.86
CA LEU A 172 17.14 -2.63 17.78
C LEU A 172 16.10 -3.59 17.12
N PHE A 173 15.70 -3.33 15.87
CA PHE A 173 14.69 -4.12 15.14
C PHE A 173 15.27 -5.25 14.26
N TYR A 174 16.57 -5.19 13.92
CA TYR A 174 17.27 -6.18 13.09
C TYR A 174 18.61 -6.61 13.75
N PRO A 175 18.61 -7.10 15.01
CA PRO A 175 19.84 -7.46 15.73
C PRO A 175 20.56 -8.67 15.09
N SER A 176 19.88 -9.44 14.23
CA SER A 176 20.47 -10.42 13.33
C SER A 176 21.56 -9.84 12.40
N ARG A 177 21.46 -8.57 12.00
CA ARG A 177 22.45 -7.88 11.14
C ARG A 177 23.73 -7.44 11.89
N TYR A 178 23.76 -7.50 13.22
CA TYR A 178 24.85 -6.98 14.06
C TYR A 178 25.27 -8.02 15.11
N PRO A 179 25.96 -9.13 14.73
CA PRO A 179 26.18 -10.29 15.60
C PRO A 179 26.91 -9.98 16.92
N GLU A 180 27.86 -9.04 16.90
CA GLU A 180 28.65 -8.61 18.06
C GLU A 180 27.79 -7.93 19.13
N GLU A 181 26.88 -7.06 18.70
CA GLU A 181 26.00 -6.29 19.58
C GLU A 181 24.70 -7.03 19.94
N LYS A 182 24.33 -8.05 19.16
CA LYS A 182 23.09 -8.82 19.29
C LYS A 182 22.80 -9.22 20.74
N SER A 183 23.79 -9.77 21.44
CA SER A 183 23.64 -10.22 22.84
C SER A 183 23.35 -9.06 23.80
N HIS A 184 23.93 -7.88 23.58
CA HIS A 184 23.64 -6.68 24.37
C HIS A 184 22.23 -6.15 24.06
N ILE A 185 21.89 -5.99 22.78
CA ILE A 185 20.57 -5.52 22.33
C ILE A 185 19.45 -6.42 22.87
N VAL A 186 19.65 -7.75 22.85
CA VAL A 186 18.76 -8.76 23.43
C VAL A 186 18.62 -8.58 24.95
N LYS A 187 19.73 -8.41 25.69
CA LYS A 187 19.70 -8.17 27.13
C LYS A 187 18.90 -6.90 27.46
N MET A 188 19.13 -5.80 26.74
CA MET A 188 18.42 -4.53 26.93
C MET A 188 16.93 -4.63 26.59
N LYS A 189 16.56 -5.29 25.48
CA LYS A 189 15.17 -5.55 25.09
C LYS A 189 14.38 -6.24 26.22
N ASN A 190 14.98 -7.24 26.85
CA ASN A 190 14.37 -7.99 27.96
C ASN A 190 14.36 -7.18 29.26
N GLN A 191 15.51 -6.63 29.69
CA GLN A 191 15.68 -5.88 30.93
C GLN A 191 14.71 -4.69 31.04
N TYR A 192 14.56 -3.91 29.96
CA TYR A 192 13.74 -2.70 29.96
C TYR A 192 12.32 -2.90 29.40
N LYS A 193 11.90 -4.15 29.17
CA LYS A 193 10.57 -4.55 28.68
C LYS A 193 10.19 -3.83 27.37
N PHE A 194 11.06 -3.92 26.36
CA PHE A 194 10.97 -3.19 25.09
C PHE A 194 9.57 -3.25 24.45
N HIS A 195 9.00 -4.45 24.29
CA HIS A 195 7.72 -4.64 23.63
C HIS A 195 6.57 -3.86 24.31
N SER A 196 6.58 -3.73 25.64
CA SER A 196 5.62 -2.90 26.39
C SER A 196 5.86 -1.40 26.21
N ARG A 197 7.13 -0.95 26.22
CA ARG A 197 7.48 0.47 26.06
C ARG A 197 7.19 0.97 24.65
N MET A 198 7.64 0.24 23.64
CA MET A 198 7.38 0.50 22.21
C MET A 198 5.88 0.66 21.92
N ALA A 199 5.04 -0.14 22.59
CA ALA A 199 3.59 -0.16 22.38
C ALA A 199 2.79 0.79 23.30
N ALA A 200 3.45 1.60 24.15
CA ALA A 200 2.78 2.51 25.08
C ALA A 200 1.94 3.58 24.34
N GLY A 201 0.73 3.85 24.85
CA GLY A 201 -0.21 4.83 24.27
C GLY A 201 -0.90 4.43 22.96
N ILE A 202 -0.43 3.38 22.26
CA ILE A 202 -0.96 2.91 20.98
C ILE A 202 -1.98 1.79 21.22
N CYS A 203 -3.21 1.96 20.73
CA CYS A 203 -4.35 1.06 20.92
C CYS A 203 -4.33 -0.14 19.97
N ARG A 204 -3.21 -0.86 19.87
CA ARG A 204 -3.01 -2.03 18.99
C ARG A 204 -2.20 -3.14 19.68
N PRO A 205 -2.22 -4.39 19.18
CA PRO A 205 -1.36 -5.46 19.68
C PRO A 205 0.13 -5.14 19.54
N TRP A 206 0.94 -5.55 20.52
CA TRP A 206 2.39 -5.29 20.56
C TRP A 206 3.11 -5.84 19.33
N HIS A 207 2.63 -6.98 18.81
CA HIS A 207 3.16 -7.68 17.65
C HIS A 207 3.00 -6.86 16.36
N ASP A 208 1.85 -6.22 16.20
CA ASP A 208 1.52 -5.46 15.00
C ASP A 208 2.30 -4.14 15.03
N ILE A 209 2.45 -3.56 16.23
CA ILE A 209 3.30 -2.39 16.48
C ILE A 209 4.79 -2.75 16.25
N TYR A 210 5.24 -3.94 16.65
CA TYR A 210 6.60 -4.44 16.35
C TYR A 210 6.81 -4.53 14.84
N THR A 211 5.84 -5.11 14.13
CA THR A 211 5.86 -5.26 12.67
C THR A 211 5.88 -3.90 11.97
N ARG A 212 5.11 -2.92 12.44
CA ARG A 212 5.17 -1.53 11.96
C ARG A 212 6.51 -0.88 12.27
N GLY A 213 7.06 -1.10 13.46
CA GLY A 213 8.37 -0.62 13.88
C GLY A 213 9.49 -1.12 12.98
N ARG A 214 9.51 -2.42 12.67
CA ARG A 214 10.43 -3.01 11.67
C ARG A 214 10.36 -2.25 10.34
N LYS A 215 9.16 -2.01 9.79
CA LYS A 215 8.99 -1.27 8.52
C LYS A 215 9.48 0.19 8.58
N ILE A 216 9.34 0.87 9.72
CA ILE A 216 9.79 2.27 9.91
C ILE A 216 11.32 2.37 10.04
N PHE A 217 11.95 1.39 10.71
CA PHE A 217 13.38 1.41 11.06
C PHE A 217 14.25 0.48 10.21
N ASP A 218 13.78 0.01 9.05
CA ASP A 218 14.58 -0.75 8.09
C ASP A 218 15.32 0.18 7.12
N GLU A 219 16.66 0.24 7.24
CA GLU A 219 17.56 0.97 6.32
C GLU A 219 17.40 0.55 4.85
N TYR A 220 16.83 -0.63 4.56
CA TYR A 220 16.55 -1.10 3.21
C TYR A 220 15.15 -0.72 2.68
N ASN A 221 14.32 -0.04 3.47
CA ASN A 221 13.06 0.54 3.00
C ASN A 221 13.30 1.86 2.22
N HIS A 222 12.23 2.42 1.64
CA HIS A 222 12.20 3.74 0.99
C HIS A 222 13.17 3.95 -0.20
N LYS A 223 13.70 2.87 -0.80
CA LYS A 223 14.61 2.90 -1.98
C LYS A 223 13.93 3.30 -3.31
N GLY A 224 12.81 4.02 -3.26
CA GLY A 224 12.01 4.38 -4.43
C GLY A 224 11.43 3.18 -5.19
N ARG A 225 10.87 3.48 -6.37
CA ARG A 225 10.17 2.50 -7.22
C ARG A 225 11.11 1.40 -7.74
N PHE A 226 10.53 0.26 -8.07
CA PHE A 226 11.19 -0.79 -8.84
C PHE A 226 11.21 -0.38 -10.33
N THR A 227 12.37 -0.48 -10.96
CA THR A 227 12.51 -0.38 -12.42
C THR A 227 12.29 -1.75 -13.09
N GLU A 228 12.34 -1.80 -14.42
CA GLU A 228 12.27 -3.08 -15.14
C GLU A 228 13.57 -3.89 -14.97
N GLU A 229 14.70 -3.23 -14.75
CA GLU A 229 15.96 -3.84 -14.35
C GLU A 229 15.88 -4.43 -12.93
N ASP A 230 15.24 -3.74 -11.97
CA ASP A 230 14.96 -4.30 -10.64
C ASP A 230 14.04 -5.54 -10.73
N ASP A 231 12.93 -5.45 -11.47
CA ASP A 231 11.99 -6.58 -11.68
C ASP A 231 12.73 -7.81 -12.25
N ASN A 232 13.58 -7.59 -13.26
CA ASN A 232 14.36 -8.65 -13.89
C ASN A 232 15.46 -9.21 -12.97
N LYS A 233 16.12 -8.37 -12.16
CA LYS A 233 17.08 -8.82 -11.14
C LYS A 233 16.38 -9.64 -10.05
N LEU A 234 15.20 -9.20 -9.60
CA LEU A 234 14.38 -9.88 -8.61
C LEU A 234 13.92 -11.27 -9.09
N ARG A 235 13.43 -11.41 -10.34
CA ARG A 235 13.11 -12.73 -10.91
C ARG A 235 14.33 -13.66 -10.93
N LYS A 236 15.50 -13.18 -11.41
CA LYS A 236 16.73 -13.99 -11.46
C LYS A 236 17.21 -14.43 -10.07
N LEU A 237 17.17 -13.53 -9.07
CA LEU A 237 17.60 -13.86 -7.71
C LEU A 237 16.62 -14.82 -7.00
N GLN A 238 15.32 -14.73 -7.28
CA GLN A 238 14.33 -15.68 -6.77
C GLN A 238 14.48 -17.07 -7.42
N GLN A 239 14.86 -17.14 -8.71
CA GLN A 239 15.20 -18.40 -9.38
C GLN A 239 16.48 -19.05 -8.80
N LEU A 240 17.46 -18.25 -8.34
CA LEU A 240 18.73 -18.74 -7.80
C LEU A 240 18.71 -19.07 -6.30
N HIS A 241 17.86 -18.41 -5.51
CA HIS A 241 17.83 -18.52 -4.04
C HIS A 241 16.47 -18.91 -3.47
N GLY A 242 15.49 -19.23 -4.33
CA GLY A 242 14.10 -19.46 -3.93
C GLY A 242 13.50 -18.22 -3.25
N ASN A 243 12.53 -18.45 -2.37
CA ASN A 243 11.86 -17.38 -1.61
C ASN A 243 12.68 -16.90 -0.40
N ASN A 244 14.02 -16.98 -0.43
CA ASN A 244 14.88 -16.44 0.63
C ASN A 244 15.00 -14.91 0.51
N TRP A 245 13.92 -14.21 0.88
CA TRP A 245 13.83 -12.76 0.74
C TRP A 245 14.88 -12.00 1.56
N MET A 246 15.44 -12.59 2.62
CA MET A 246 16.55 -11.99 3.37
C MET A 246 17.84 -11.99 2.53
N LYS A 247 18.19 -13.12 1.91
CA LYS A 247 19.37 -13.18 1.03
C LYS A 247 19.21 -12.30 -0.20
N ILE A 248 18.00 -12.23 -0.78
CA ILE A 248 17.71 -11.33 -1.91
C ILE A 248 17.75 -9.86 -1.46
N SER A 249 17.37 -9.55 -0.21
CA SER A 249 17.49 -8.21 0.38
C SER A 249 18.94 -7.75 0.49
N GLU A 250 19.83 -8.59 1.01
CA GLU A 250 21.28 -8.32 1.03
C GLU A 250 21.84 -8.05 -0.37
N LEU A 251 21.45 -8.86 -1.37
CA LEU A 251 21.94 -8.76 -2.75
C LEU A 251 21.33 -7.61 -3.58
N THR A 252 20.35 -6.88 -3.02
CA THR A 252 19.66 -5.77 -3.71
C THR A 252 19.68 -4.44 -2.93
N GLY A 253 19.93 -4.45 -1.62
CA GLY A 253 19.81 -3.26 -0.76
C GLY A 253 18.38 -2.75 -0.58
N ARG A 254 17.37 -3.55 -0.99
CA ARG A 254 15.93 -3.28 -0.85
C ARG A 254 15.34 -4.21 0.22
N SER A 255 14.34 -3.74 0.98
CA SER A 255 13.76 -4.49 2.11
C SER A 255 13.17 -5.83 1.68
N SER A 256 13.41 -6.90 2.45
CA SER A 256 12.91 -8.26 2.17
C SER A 256 11.40 -8.29 1.93
N HIS A 257 10.63 -7.63 2.80
CA HIS A 257 9.17 -7.50 2.65
C HIS A 257 8.76 -6.72 1.39
N SER A 258 9.55 -5.72 0.96
CA SER A 258 9.31 -4.99 -0.29
C SER A 258 9.61 -5.84 -1.53
N LEU A 259 10.55 -6.77 -1.44
CA LEU A 259 10.91 -7.69 -2.53
C LEU A 259 9.87 -8.80 -2.67
N GLU A 260 9.44 -9.39 -1.55
CA GLU A 260 8.35 -10.37 -1.46
C GLU A 260 7.04 -9.80 -2.01
N LEU A 261 6.62 -8.63 -1.51
CA LEU A 261 5.41 -7.95 -1.97
C LEU A 261 5.50 -7.62 -3.45
N ARG A 262 6.66 -7.13 -3.93
CA ARG A 262 6.88 -6.87 -5.36
C ARG A 262 6.78 -8.14 -6.19
N PHE A 263 7.42 -9.24 -5.75
CA PHE A 263 7.39 -10.52 -6.47
C PHE A 263 5.96 -11.06 -6.60
N SER A 264 5.14 -10.95 -5.54
CA SER A 264 3.71 -11.31 -5.60
C SER A 264 2.91 -10.51 -6.64
N GLN A 265 3.41 -9.35 -7.07
CA GLN A 265 2.82 -8.47 -8.07
C GLN A 265 3.46 -8.65 -9.48
N LEU A 266 4.44 -9.54 -9.65
CA LEU A 266 5.11 -9.77 -10.94
C LEU A 266 4.33 -10.70 -11.88
N ALA A 267 3.22 -10.19 -12.42
CA ALA A 267 2.43 -10.84 -13.47
C ALA A 267 3.25 -11.17 -14.74
N ALA A 268 2.68 -12.02 -15.61
CA ALA A 268 3.12 -12.14 -17.00
C ALA A 268 2.58 -10.97 -17.84
N ASN A 269 1.27 -10.75 -17.82
CA ASN A 269 0.61 -9.77 -18.68
C ASN A 269 0.42 -8.41 -17.98
N LYS A 270 0.87 -7.33 -18.65
CA LYS A 270 0.71 -5.93 -18.21
C LYS A 270 -0.26 -5.10 -19.09
N GLY A 271 -0.75 -5.64 -20.20
CA GLY A 271 -1.61 -4.92 -21.18
C GLY A 271 -3.12 -4.99 -20.89
N ALA A 272 -3.93 -4.64 -21.90
CA ALA A 272 -5.40 -4.83 -21.89
C ALA A 272 -5.80 -6.29 -21.61
N TRP A 273 -7.01 -6.51 -21.11
CA TRP A 273 -7.53 -7.84 -20.78
C TRP A 273 -8.17 -8.51 -22.00
N THR A 274 -7.86 -9.78 -22.26
CA THR A 274 -8.54 -10.56 -23.30
C THR A 274 -9.83 -11.19 -22.77
N GLU A 275 -10.76 -11.56 -23.65
CA GLU A 275 -12.05 -12.16 -23.28
C GLU A 275 -11.86 -13.46 -22.47
N GLU A 276 -10.84 -14.27 -22.79
CA GLU A 276 -10.53 -15.49 -22.03
C GLU A 276 -9.93 -15.19 -20.65
N GLU A 277 -9.18 -14.08 -20.49
CA GLU A 277 -8.74 -13.62 -19.16
C GLU A 277 -9.94 -13.13 -18.33
N LEU A 278 -10.94 -12.49 -18.95
CA LEU A 278 -12.17 -12.04 -18.29
C LEU A 278 -13.06 -13.23 -17.89
N ALA A 279 -13.22 -14.21 -18.78
CA ALA A 279 -13.96 -15.44 -18.51
C ALA A 279 -13.30 -16.22 -17.35
N ARG A 280 -11.97 -16.44 -17.38
CA ARG A 280 -11.26 -17.10 -16.26
C ARG A 280 -11.38 -16.34 -14.95
N LEU A 281 -11.31 -15.00 -14.96
CA LEU A 281 -11.49 -14.19 -13.75
C LEU A 281 -12.91 -14.32 -13.18
N THR A 282 -13.90 -14.21 -14.04
CA THR A 282 -15.33 -14.26 -13.67
C THR A 282 -15.70 -15.64 -13.15
N HIS A 283 -15.26 -16.70 -13.83
CA HIS A 283 -15.42 -18.09 -13.40
C HIS A 283 -14.74 -18.37 -12.05
N ALA A 284 -13.49 -17.93 -11.87
CA ALA A 284 -12.75 -18.14 -10.61
C ALA A 284 -13.42 -17.46 -9.41
N VAL A 285 -13.96 -16.24 -9.59
CA VAL A 285 -14.73 -15.56 -8.53
C VAL A 285 -16.11 -16.20 -8.35
N ARG A 286 -16.80 -16.60 -9.42
CA ARG A 286 -18.08 -17.32 -9.39
C ARG A 286 -17.97 -18.58 -8.54
N CYS A 287 -16.96 -19.42 -8.79
CA CYS A 287 -16.77 -20.69 -8.09
C CYS A 287 -16.52 -20.51 -6.58
N TYR A 288 -15.83 -19.44 -6.16
CA TYR A 288 -15.69 -19.13 -4.73
C TYR A 288 -16.98 -18.54 -4.11
N THR A 289 -17.59 -17.58 -4.79
CA THR A 289 -18.82 -16.92 -4.30
C THR A 289 -20.04 -17.84 -4.29
N LEU A 290 -20.07 -18.88 -5.12
CA LEU A 290 -21.13 -19.91 -5.13
C LEU A 290 -21.23 -20.65 -3.80
N TRP A 291 -20.10 -20.89 -3.11
CA TRP A 291 -20.08 -21.48 -1.77
C TRP A 291 -20.51 -20.50 -0.66
N LEU A 292 -20.65 -19.21 -0.98
CA LEU A 292 -21.13 -18.15 -0.10
C LEU A 292 -22.55 -17.67 -0.44
N ALA A 293 -23.22 -18.33 -1.39
CA ALA A 293 -24.57 -18.00 -1.81
C ALA A 293 -25.63 -18.67 -0.90
N GLU A 294 -26.75 -17.98 -0.68
CA GLU A 294 -27.88 -18.42 0.14
C GLU A 294 -29.06 -18.77 -0.80
N PRO A 295 -29.72 -19.94 -0.65
CA PRO A 295 -30.81 -20.35 -1.54
C PRO A 295 -32.09 -19.54 -1.28
N ALA A 296 -32.76 -19.13 -2.35
CA ALA A 296 -33.96 -18.30 -2.34
C ALA A 296 -34.99 -18.85 -3.35
N GLY A 297 -35.73 -19.89 -2.94
CA GLY A 297 -36.58 -20.66 -3.84
C GLY A 297 -35.73 -21.37 -4.91
N ASP A 298 -36.15 -21.29 -6.17
CA ASP A 298 -35.42 -21.88 -7.32
C ASP A 298 -34.17 -21.07 -7.74
N SER A 299 -33.86 -19.97 -7.03
CA SER A 299 -32.73 -19.08 -7.32
C SER A 299 -31.69 -19.08 -6.20
N LEU A 300 -30.48 -18.65 -6.53
CA LEU A 300 -29.43 -18.35 -5.56
C LEU A 300 -29.33 -16.85 -5.33
N THR A 301 -29.12 -16.44 -4.08
CA THR A 301 -28.88 -15.05 -3.69
C THR A 301 -27.50 -14.91 -3.05
N ILE A 302 -26.94 -13.70 -3.09
CA ILE A 302 -25.66 -13.39 -2.46
C ILE A 302 -25.68 -12.00 -1.85
N ARG A 303 -25.26 -11.91 -0.59
CA ARG A 303 -25.12 -10.63 0.12
C ARG A 303 -23.98 -9.82 -0.50
N ARG A 304 -24.24 -8.53 -0.69
CA ARG A 304 -23.39 -7.57 -1.38
C ARG A 304 -21.92 -7.64 -0.96
N GLU A 305 -21.63 -7.69 0.33
CA GLU A 305 -20.26 -7.66 0.86
C GLU A 305 -19.46 -8.88 0.43
N ARG A 306 -20.12 -10.04 0.22
CA ARG A 306 -19.47 -11.29 -0.22
C ARG A 306 -18.92 -11.21 -1.64
N LEU A 307 -19.34 -10.21 -2.43
CA LEU A 307 -18.87 -9.99 -3.79
C LEU A 307 -17.51 -9.28 -3.85
N TYR A 308 -16.97 -8.77 -2.74
CA TYR A 308 -15.68 -8.08 -2.72
C TYR A 308 -14.86 -8.23 -1.43
N SER A 309 -15.50 -8.50 -0.30
CA SER A 309 -14.85 -8.72 0.99
C SER A 309 -14.28 -10.14 1.08
N LYS A 310 -13.03 -10.26 1.51
CA LYS A 310 -12.35 -11.53 1.84
C LYS A 310 -12.27 -12.58 0.72
N LEU A 311 -12.38 -12.15 -0.53
CA LEU A 311 -12.14 -13.01 -1.69
C LEU A 311 -10.66 -13.48 -1.76
N PRO A 312 -10.39 -14.76 -2.10
CA PRO A 312 -9.06 -15.36 -2.11
C PRO A 312 -8.29 -14.99 -3.40
N TRP A 313 -7.71 -13.80 -3.42
CA TRP A 313 -7.14 -13.22 -4.65
C TRP A 313 -5.91 -13.94 -5.19
N THR A 314 -5.16 -14.67 -4.35
CA THR A 314 -4.00 -15.47 -4.76
C THR A 314 -4.46 -16.69 -5.57
N GLU A 315 -5.50 -17.33 -5.10
CA GLU A 315 -6.14 -18.53 -5.64
C GLU A 315 -6.90 -18.19 -6.93
N VAL A 316 -7.60 -17.05 -6.97
CA VAL A 316 -8.21 -16.48 -8.18
C VAL A 316 -7.14 -16.15 -9.23
N ALA A 317 -6.00 -15.56 -8.84
CA ALA A 317 -4.90 -15.32 -9.77
C ALA A 317 -4.27 -16.61 -10.30
N SER A 318 -4.17 -17.65 -9.46
CA SER A 318 -3.69 -18.98 -9.90
C SER A 318 -4.61 -19.64 -10.94
N GLN A 319 -5.92 -19.33 -10.94
CA GLN A 319 -6.86 -19.78 -11.97
C GLN A 319 -6.79 -18.92 -13.25
N VAL A 320 -6.57 -17.60 -13.12
CA VAL A 320 -6.39 -16.69 -14.28
C VAL A 320 -5.05 -16.92 -15.00
N GLN A 321 -4.03 -17.35 -14.25
CA GLN A 321 -2.64 -17.70 -14.65
C GLN A 321 -1.79 -16.57 -15.22
N THR A 322 -2.38 -15.67 -16.02
CA THR A 322 -1.68 -14.60 -16.75
C THR A 322 -1.50 -13.32 -15.95
N ARG A 323 -2.29 -13.13 -14.88
CA ARG A 323 -2.43 -11.91 -14.09
C ARG A 323 -2.15 -12.16 -12.61
N ASN A 324 -1.66 -11.13 -11.91
CA ASN A 324 -1.44 -11.19 -10.46
C ASN A 324 -2.74 -10.92 -9.67
N TRP A 325 -2.73 -11.27 -8.38
CA TRP A 325 -3.85 -11.11 -7.45
C TRP A 325 -4.41 -9.68 -7.37
N SER A 326 -3.54 -8.67 -7.49
CA SER A 326 -3.92 -7.25 -7.44
C SER A 326 -4.61 -6.79 -8.73
N GLN A 327 -4.12 -7.24 -9.89
CA GLN A 327 -4.77 -7.03 -11.19
C GLN A 327 -6.16 -7.68 -11.23
N CYS A 328 -6.27 -8.94 -10.78
CA CYS A 328 -7.54 -9.66 -10.68
C CYS A 328 -8.52 -8.90 -9.78
N ARG A 329 -8.07 -8.45 -8.59
CA ARG A 329 -8.89 -7.63 -7.69
C ARG A 329 -9.36 -6.34 -8.35
N ILE A 330 -8.45 -5.58 -8.98
CA ILE A 330 -8.80 -4.30 -9.62
C ILE A 330 -9.80 -4.50 -10.76
N LYS A 331 -9.58 -5.49 -11.64
CA LYS A 331 -10.49 -5.75 -12.77
C LYS A 331 -11.85 -6.29 -12.30
N TRP A 332 -11.88 -7.15 -11.27
CA TRP A 332 -13.14 -7.60 -10.69
C TRP A 332 -13.95 -6.45 -10.10
N MET A 333 -13.33 -5.51 -9.36
CA MET A 333 -14.05 -4.34 -8.81
C MET A 333 -14.67 -3.48 -9.93
N ALA A 334 -14.04 -3.42 -11.11
CA ALA A 334 -14.59 -2.75 -12.27
C ALA A 334 -15.76 -3.53 -12.91
N ILE A 335 -15.64 -4.85 -13.09
CA ILE A 335 -16.70 -5.75 -13.60
C ILE A 335 -17.92 -5.68 -12.67
N LEU A 336 -17.70 -5.89 -11.37
CA LEU A 336 -18.72 -5.87 -10.33
C LEU A 336 -19.45 -4.53 -10.28
N LYS A 337 -18.72 -3.40 -10.41
CA LYS A 337 -19.33 -2.07 -10.53
C LYS A 337 -20.25 -1.93 -11.74
N GLN A 338 -20.00 -2.62 -12.86
CA GLN A 338 -20.92 -2.64 -14.01
C GLN A 338 -22.13 -3.52 -13.72
N LYS A 339 -21.94 -4.75 -13.20
CA LYS A 339 -23.03 -5.69 -12.88
C LYS A 339 -23.97 -5.12 -11.79
N MET A 340 -23.46 -4.63 -10.66
CA MET A 340 -24.26 -4.02 -9.58
C MET A 340 -25.05 -2.78 -10.02
N THR A 341 -24.62 -2.06 -11.06
CA THR A 341 -25.31 -0.86 -11.57
C THR A 341 -26.14 -1.13 -12.82
N ALA A 342 -26.23 -2.38 -13.31
CA ALA A 342 -26.79 -2.72 -14.63
C ALA A 342 -26.23 -1.81 -15.75
N GLY A 343 -24.93 -1.51 -15.71
CA GLY A 343 -24.23 -0.60 -16.64
C GLY A 343 -24.54 0.90 -16.48
N ALA A 344 -25.40 1.28 -15.53
CA ALA A 344 -25.88 2.65 -15.38
C ALA A 344 -24.77 3.66 -15.04
N GLN A 345 -24.88 4.86 -15.62
CA GLN A 345 -23.91 5.94 -15.46
C GLN A 345 -24.12 6.73 -14.16
N VAL A 346 -24.02 6.03 -13.02
CA VAL A 346 -24.29 6.54 -11.65
C VAL A 346 -23.48 7.78 -11.25
N TYR A 347 -22.32 8.03 -11.88
CA TYR A 347 -21.42 9.13 -11.54
C TYR A 347 -21.16 10.10 -12.70
N ARG A 348 -22.15 10.36 -13.57
CA ARG A 348 -22.04 11.31 -14.69
C ARG A 348 -22.97 12.53 -14.52
N GLY A 349 -22.61 13.67 -15.10
CA GLY A 349 -23.47 14.87 -15.14
C GLY A 349 -23.98 15.32 -13.76
N ARG A 350 -25.30 15.58 -13.66
CA ARG A 350 -26.01 15.97 -12.43
C ARG A 350 -25.80 14.96 -11.29
N LYS A 351 -25.90 13.65 -11.56
CA LYS A 351 -25.66 12.59 -10.57
C LYS A 351 -24.24 12.68 -9.97
N SER A 352 -23.24 13.07 -10.77
CA SER A 352 -21.87 13.30 -10.27
C SER A 352 -21.71 14.51 -9.35
N LEU A 353 -22.61 15.50 -9.38
CA LEU A 353 -22.61 16.64 -8.46
C LEU A 353 -23.32 16.25 -7.16
N GLU A 354 -24.52 15.67 -7.28
CA GLU A 354 -25.31 15.17 -6.15
C GLU A 354 -24.51 14.14 -5.32
N ALA A 355 -23.78 13.23 -5.98
CA ALA A 355 -22.91 12.27 -5.31
C ALA A 355 -21.72 12.92 -4.56
N LYS A 356 -21.10 13.98 -5.11
CA LYS A 356 -20.01 14.71 -4.41
C LYS A 356 -20.55 15.45 -3.19
N ILE A 357 -21.71 16.09 -3.33
CA ILE A 357 -22.40 16.82 -2.24
C ILE A 357 -22.74 15.85 -1.10
N ARG A 358 -23.36 14.69 -1.41
CA ARG A 358 -23.63 13.63 -0.43
C ARG A 358 -22.35 13.12 0.24
N LEU A 359 -21.32 12.83 -0.55
CA LEU A 359 -20.05 12.27 -0.05
C LEU A 359 -19.31 13.24 0.90
N ILE A 360 -19.24 14.54 0.59
CA ILE A 360 -18.62 15.53 1.47
C ILE A 360 -19.42 15.66 2.78
N LYS A 361 -20.76 15.77 2.69
CA LYS A 361 -21.63 15.88 3.88
C LYS A 361 -21.52 14.65 4.78
N ALA A 362 -21.48 13.45 4.20
CA ALA A 362 -21.33 12.21 4.97
C ALA A 362 -19.95 12.09 5.63
N LEU A 363 -18.86 12.40 4.91
CA LEU A 363 -17.50 12.41 5.47
C LEU A 363 -17.33 13.41 6.63
N HIS A 364 -17.89 14.61 6.50
CA HIS A 364 -17.89 15.61 7.58
C HIS A 364 -18.76 15.16 8.77
N ALA A 365 -19.95 14.59 8.51
CA ALA A 365 -20.83 14.09 9.57
C ALA A 365 -20.26 12.90 10.35
N MET A 366 -19.32 12.14 9.76
CA MET A 366 -18.57 11.08 10.47
C MET A 366 -17.56 11.65 11.49
N ASN A 367 -17.10 12.90 11.33
CA ASN A 367 -16.13 13.57 12.22
C ASN A 367 -14.90 12.70 12.54
N VAL A 368 -14.23 12.20 11.50
CA VAL A 368 -13.10 11.26 11.59
C VAL A 368 -11.77 11.96 11.32
N GLU A 369 -10.79 11.74 12.20
CA GLU A 369 -9.45 12.38 12.18
C GLU A 369 -8.44 11.75 11.21
N ASP A 370 -8.65 10.52 10.73
CA ASP A 370 -7.75 9.81 9.83
C ASP A 370 -8.51 8.95 8.80
N ALA A 371 -8.06 8.95 7.54
CA ALA A 371 -8.65 8.17 6.46
C ALA A 371 -8.68 6.65 6.72
N ALA A 372 -7.88 6.16 7.67
CA ALA A 372 -7.88 4.79 8.18
C ALA A 372 -9.15 4.40 8.96
N GLU A 373 -9.84 5.38 9.57
CA GLU A 373 -10.99 5.18 10.46
C GLU A 373 -12.34 5.37 9.76
N VAL A 374 -12.34 5.79 8.49
CA VAL A 374 -13.53 5.98 7.66
C VAL A 374 -14.14 4.64 7.26
N ASN A 375 -15.42 4.42 7.58
CA ASN A 375 -16.16 3.29 7.02
C ASN A 375 -16.60 3.58 5.58
N TRP A 376 -15.86 3.03 4.63
CA TRP A 376 -16.13 3.21 3.20
C TRP A 376 -17.36 2.46 2.68
N GLU A 377 -17.93 1.54 3.46
CA GLU A 377 -19.17 0.86 3.11
C GLU A 377 -20.37 1.80 3.22
N ASP A 378 -20.56 2.44 4.37
CA ASP A 378 -21.66 3.40 4.61
C ASP A 378 -21.65 4.54 3.57
N LEU A 379 -20.45 5.00 3.18
CA LEU A 379 -20.27 6.05 2.16
C LEU A 379 -20.68 5.64 0.74
N THR A 380 -20.91 4.36 0.46
CA THR A 380 -21.42 3.93 -0.86
C THR A 380 -22.82 4.50 -1.13
N GLN A 381 -23.64 4.75 -0.09
CA GLN A 381 -24.97 5.36 -0.21
C GLN A 381 -24.93 6.75 -0.87
N ALA A 382 -23.78 7.45 -0.82
CA ALA A 382 -23.59 8.71 -1.53
C ALA A 382 -23.64 8.56 -3.06
N ILE A 383 -23.36 7.37 -3.61
CA ILE A 383 -23.28 7.08 -5.05
C ILE A 383 -24.38 6.11 -5.51
N GLY A 384 -24.78 5.14 -4.66
CA GLY A 384 -25.69 4.04 -5.01
C GLY A 384 -24.97 2.69 -4.97
N ASP A 385 -25.40 1.74 -5.80
CA ASP A 385 -24.95 0.34 -5.78
C ASP A 385 -23.57 0.16 -6.40
N VAL A 386 -22.53 0.57 -5.66
CA VAL A 386 -21.12 0.47 -6.06
C VAL A 386 -20.27 -0.16 -4.96
N PRO A 387 -19.14 -0.82 -5.31
CA PRO A 387 -18.16 -1.27 -4.32
C PRO A 387 -17.50 -0.10 -3.57
N PRO A 388 -17.13 -0.24 -2.28
CA PRO A 388 -16.45 0.80 -1.49
C PRO A 388 -15.17 1.36 -2.13
N SER A 389 -14.43 0.53 -2.87
CA SER A 389 -13.24 0.91 -3.62
C SER A 389 -13.50 1.96 -4.72
N TYR A 390 -14.71 1.97 -5.29
CA TYR A 390 -15.13 3.00 -6.24
C TYR A 390 -15.35 4.34 -5.52
N VAL A 391 -15.94 4.34 -4.33
CA VAL A 391 -16.15 5.53 -3.48
C VAL A 391 -14.80 6.13 -3.09
N GLN A 392 -13.87 5.29 -2.62
CA GLN A 392 -12.48 5.68 -2.31
C GLN A 392 -11.79 6.36 -3.51
N SER A 393 -11.92 5.78 -4.71
CA SER A 393 -11.37 6.35 -5.95
C SER A 393 -11.99 7.71 -6.29
N LYS A 394 -13.32 7.87 -6.15
CA LYS A 394 -14.00 9.16 -6.38
C LYS A 394 -13.66 10.20 -5.30
N PHE A 395 -13.52 9.82 -4.03
CA PHE A 395 -13.01 10.70 -2.97
C PHE A 395 -11.57 11.15 -3.25
N TYR A 396 -10.68 10.24 -3.65
CA TYR A 396 -9.31 10.58 -3.99
C TYR A 396 -9.25 11.56 -5.18
N LYS A 397 -10.00 11.29 -6.27
CA LYS A 397 -10.12 12.21 -7.42
C LYS A 397 -10.72 13.58 -6.98
N LEU A 398 -11.64 13.62 -6.01
CA LEU A 398 -12.18 14.85 -5.43
C LEU A 398 -11.11 15.63 -4.63
N LYS A 399 -10.47 15.00 -3.64
CA LYS A 399 -9.40 15.59 -2.81
C LYS A 399 -8.31 16.22 -3.67
N VAL A 400 -7.73 15.44 -4.58
CA VAL A 400 -6.57 15.86 -5.38
C VAL A 400 -6.90 16.98 -6.38
N THR A 401 -8.16 17.12 -6.81
CA THR A 401 -8.56 18.17 -7.76
C THR A 401 -9.15 19.43 -7.13
N GLN A 402 -9.65 19.37 -5.90
CA GLN A 402 -10.33 20.50 -5.25
C GLN A 402 -9.58 21.10 -4.05
N VAL A 403 -8.73 20.32 -3.36
CA VAL A 403 -8.07 20.75 -2.12
C VAL A 403 -6.61 21.16 -2.41
N PRO A 404 -6.25 22.45 -2.29
CA PRO A 404 -4.88 22.90 -2.45
C PRO A 404 -4.02 22.40 -1.28
N LEU A 405 -2.76 22.05 -1.53
CA LEU A 405 -1.79 21.62 -0.51
C LEU A 405 -2.27 20.47 0.41
N TRP A 406 -3.19 19.60 -0.05
CA TRP A 406 -3.73 18.45 0.69
C TRP A 406 -2.67 17.49 1.26
N GLN A 407 -1.43 17.57 0.78
CA GLN A 407 -0.26 16.78 1.20
C GLN A 407 0.30 17.21 2.56
N THR A 408 0.02 18.45 3.01
CA THR A 408 0.52 19.03 4.27
C THR A 408 -0.59 19.28 5.29
N MET A 409 -1.84 18.99 4.94
CA MET A 409 -3.03 19.13 5.78
C MET A 409 -3.32 17.81 6.52
N SER A 410 -3.99 17.87 7.68
CA SER A 410 -4.57 16.66 8.30
C SER A 410 -5.74 16.13 7.49
N PHE A 411 -6.26 14.94 7.83
CA PHE A 411 -7.45 14.43 7.16
C PHE A 411 -8.70 15.26 7.53
N GLY A 412 -8.84 15.68 8.79
CA GLY A 412 -9.87 16.64 9.23
C GLY A 412 -9.85 17.93 8.41
N ASP A 413 -8.71 18.64 8.38
CA ASP A 413 -8.55 19.88 7.59
C ASP A 413 -8.98 19.73 6.11
N VAL A 414 -8.73 18.54 5.52
CA VAL A 414 -9.09 18.23 4.14
C VAL A 414 -10.59 18.05 3.96
N ILE A 415 -11.28 17.41 4.92
CA ILE A 415 -12.74 17.27 4.93
C ILE A 415 -13.39 18.62 5.20
N ASP A 416 -12.87 19.39 6.15
CA ASP A 416 -13.35 20.73 6.49
C ASP A 416 -13.20 21.66 5.28
N PHE A 417 -12.05 21.70 4.61
CA PHE A 417 -11.89 22.50 3.39
C PHE A 417 -12.88 22.09 2.28
N LEU A 418 -13.16 20.80 2.14
CA LEU A 418 -14.18 20.31 1.20
C LEU A 418 -15.58 20.80 1.59
N TYR A 419 -15.93 20.78 2.87
CA TYR A 419 -17.22 21.25 3.39
C TYR A 419 -17.37 22.78 3.29
N ASP A 420 -16.34 23.52 3.67
CA ASP A 420 -16.38 24.99 3.77
C ASP A 420 -16.22 25.69 2.41
N LYS A 421 -15.31 25.18 1.56
CA LYS A 421 -14.82 25.93 0.37
C LYS A 421 -15.17 25.28 -0.96
N VAL A 422 -15.65 24.03 -0.97
CA VAL A 422 -15.95 23.26 -2.19
C VAL A 422 -17.43 22.90 -2.28
N LEU A 423 -18.04 22.43 -1.19
CA LEU A 423 -19.46 22.06 -1.12
C LEU A 423 -20.41 23.19 -1.55
N PRO A 424 -20.28 24.47 -1.11
CA PRO A 424 -21.20 25.52 -1.54
C PRO A 424 -21.13 25.80 -3.04
N LYS A 425 -19.93 25.64 -3.64
CA LYS A 425 -19.71 25.79 -5.09
C LYS A 425 -20.32 24.62 -5.88
N LEU A 426 -20.35 23.42 -5.30
CA LEU A 426 -21.02 22.26 -5.89
C LEU A 426 -22.54 22.41 -5.81
N GLU A 427 -23.06 22.87 -4.67
CA GLU A 427 -24.50 23.10 -4.47
C GLU A 427 -25.04 24.22 -5.36
N GLN A 428 -24.32 25.36 -5.47
CA GLN A 428 -24.65 26.42 -6.42
C GLN A 428 -24.70 25.91 -7.87
N ARG A 429 -23.73 25.09 -8.27
CA ARG A 429 -23.71 24.48 -9.62
C ARG A 429 -24.86 23.49 -9.84
N LEU A 430 -25.23 22.72 -8.81
CA LEU A 430 -26.40 21.84 -8.86
C LEU A 430 -27.71 22.65 -9.00
N GLN A 431 -27.84 23.77 -8.29
CA GLN A 431 -29.00 24.66 -8.38
C GLN A 431 -29.14 25.27 -9.79
N VAL A 432 -28.04 25.70 -10.41
CA VAL A 432 -28.03 26.17 -11.81
C VAL A 432 -28.46 25.06 -12.78
N CYS A 433 -28.04 23.80 -12.56
CA CYS A 433 -28.50 22.67 -13.37
C CYS A 433 -30.00 22.36 -13.18
N ARG A 434 -30.54 22.51 -11.96
CA ARG A 434 -31.99 22.34 -11.70
C ARG A 434 -32.83 23.37 -12.45
N GLY A 435 -32.36 24.61 -12.57
CA GLY A 435 -33.04 25.66 -13.35
C GLY A 435 -33.17 25.41 -14.86
N HIS A 436 -32.50 24.37 -15.40
CA HIS A 436 -32.49 24.03 -16.83
C HIS A 436 -33.09 22.65 -17.14
N SER A 437 -33.71 21.97 -16.16
CA SER A 437 -34.35 20.67 -16.38
C SER A 437 -35.67 20.58 -15.62
N ARG A 438 -36.75 20.24 -16.34
CA ARG A 438 -38.06 19.95 -15.76
C ARG A 438 -38.16 18.43 -15.62
N ASP A 439 -38.31 17.98 -14.38
CA ASP A 439 -38.35 16.58 -13.95
C ASP A 439 -37.02 15.82 -14.22
N GLU A 440 -36.63 14.77 -13.49
CA GLU A 440 -37.26 14.09 -12.35
C GLU A 440 -36.54 14.43 -11.02
N GLU A 441 -37.24 14.27 -9.89
CA GLU A 441 -36.59 14.08 -8.58
C GLU A 441 -36.25 12.60 -8.39
N GLY A 442 -35.10 12.18 -8.91
CA GLY A 442 -34.62 10.81 -8.77
C GLY A 442 -34.52 10.40 -7.29
N ALA A 443 -35.31 9.40 -6.92
CA ALA A 443 -35.40 8.87 -5.56
C ALA A 443 -34.01 8.50 -4.99
N VAL A 444 -33.91 8.51 -3.65
CA VAL A 444 -32.71 7.96 -2.99
C VAL A 444 -32.72 6.46 -3.25
N SER A 445 -31.80 5.99 -4.10
CA SER A 445 -31.61 4.57 -4.40
C SER A 445 -31.31 3.82 -3.10
N THR A 446 -32.31 3.11 -2.58
CA THR A 446 -32.15 2.16 -1.48
C THR A 446 -31.21 1.07 -1.97
N GLN A 447 -30.05 0.95 -1.33
CA GLN A 447 -29.02 0.03 -1.79
C GLN A 447 -29.47 -1.42 -1.68
N GLN A 448 -29.08 -2.21 -2.67
CA GLN A 448 -29.39 -3.62 -2.73
C GLN A 448 -28.39 -4.41 -1.87
N GLU A 449 -28.82 -4.80 -0.66
CA GLU A 449 -28.03 -5.66 0.25
C GLU A 449 -27.88 -7.09 -0.27
N ILE A 450 -28.84 -7.56 -1.08
CA ILE A 450 -28.91 -8.94 -1.59
C ILE A 450 -29.13 -8.91 -3.10
N PHE A 451 -28.18 -9.45 -3.85
CA PHE A 451 -28.27 -9.63 -5.30
C PHE A 451 -28.70 -11.06 -5.64
N LEU A 452 -29.43 -11.26 -6.73
CA LEU A 452 -29.55 -12.60 -7.31
C LEU A 452 -28.19 -12.98 -7.92
N PHE A 453 -27.80 -14.24 -7.77
CA PHE A 453 -26.54 -14.76 -8.31
C PHE A 453 -26.55 -14.71 -9.85
N SER A 454 -27.73 -14.79 -10.47
CA SER A 454 -27.96 -14.55 -11.90
C SER A 454 -27.60 -13.15 -12.35
N ASP A 455 -27.76 -12.13 -11.53
CA ASP A 455 -27.61 -10.74 -11.98
C ASP A 455 -26.13 -10.37 -12.05
N ILE A 456 -25.31 -10.99 -11.19
CA ILE A 456 -23.85 -10.82 -11.14
C ILE A 456 -23.13 -11.76 -12.11
N PHE A 457 -23.56 -13.03 -12.21
CA PHE A 457 -22.89 -14.09 -12.96
C PHE A 457 -23.70 -14.67 -14.14
N GLY A 458 -24.82 -14.03 -14.49
CA GLY A 458 -25.61 -14.34 -15.68
C GLY A 458 -24.95 -13.81 -16.95
N ASP A 459 -25.15 -14.59 -18.01
CA ASP A 459 -24.60 -14.50 -19.36
C ASP A 459 -23.14 -14.05 -19.48
N GLU A 460 -22.26 -14.98 -19.87
CA GLU A 460 -20.86 -14.71 -20.14
C GLU A 460 -20.66 -13.95 -21.47
N SER A 461 -21.71 -13.84 -22.31
CA SER A 461 -21.67 -13.16 -23.61
C SER A 461 -21.71 -11.62 -23.55
N GLU A 462 -22.19 -11.01 -22.45
CA GLU A 462 -22.33 -9.54 -22.35
C GLU A 462 -21.07 -8.80 -21.82
N MET A 463 -19.89 -9.42 -21.88
CA MET A 463 -18.61 -8.81 -21.48
C MET A 463 -18.10 -7.78 -22.51
N ASN A 464 -18.85 -6.70 -22.77
CA ASN A 464 -18.42 -5.64 -23.70
C ASN A 464 -17.07 -5.03 -23.27
N PRO A 465 -15.98 -5.23 -24.04
CA PRO A 465 -14.63 -4.85 -23.63
C PRO A 465 -14.38 -3.34 -23.77
N GLU A 466 -15.19 -2.62 -24.55
CA GLU A 466 -14.90 -1.26 -25.01
C GLU A 466 -15.35 -0.16 -24.04
N THR A 467 -15.91 -0.49 -22.87
CA THR A 467 -16.25 0.51 -21.84
C THR A 467 -15.05 1.02 -21.03
N GLU A 468 -13.89 1.21 -21.68
CA GLU A 468 -12.87 2.16 -21.24
C GLU A 468 -13.42 3.59 -21.38
N SER A 469 -14.26 4.00 -20.42
CA SER A 469 -14.70 5.40 -20.32
C SER A 469 -13.46 6.30 -20.19
N GLU A 470 -13.36 7.34 -21.02
CA GLU A 470 -12.20 8.25 -21.08
C GLU A 470 -11.87 8.94 -19.72
N GLU A 471 -12.76 8.87 -18.73
CA GLU A 471 -12.53 9.26 -17.32
C GLU A 471 -11.46 8.41 -16.59
N GLU A 472 -11.09 7.24 -17.13
CA GLU A 472 -10.00 6.39 -16.63
C GLU A 472 -8.68 6.64 -17.39
N ALA A 473 -8.74 6.91 -18.70
CA ALA A 473 -7.61 7.41 -19.49
C ALA A 473 -7.11 8.81 -19.04
N GLY A 474 -7.94 9.52 -18.25
CA GLY A 474 -7.70 10.86 -17.69
C GLY A 474 -6.52 11.04 -16.71
N SER A 475 -5.51 10.16 -16.69
CA SER A 475 -4.19 10.48 -16.10
C SER A 475 -3.31 11.34 -17.01
N GLY A 476 -3.75 11.57 -18.27
CA GLY A 476 -3.16 12.53 -19.18
C GLY A 476 -3.26 13.97 -18.68
N VAL A 477 -2.17 14.47 -18.08
CA VAL A 477 -1.99 15.89 -17.74
C VAL A 477 -2.27 16.76 -18.98
N ARG A 478 -3.40 17.47 -18.98
CA ARG A 478 -3.68 18.49 -19.99
C ARG A 478 -2.59 19.56 -19.89
N LYS A 479 -1.92 19.85 -21.01
CA LYS A 479 -1.01 20.99 -21.08
C LYS A 479 -1.82 22.27 -20.88
N VAL A 480 -1.65 22.93 -19.74
CA VAL A 480 -1.88 24.38 -19.66
C VAL A 480 -0.72 25.03 -20.41
N CYS A 481 -1.00 25.54 -21.60
CA CYS A 481 -0.05 26.38 -22.32
C CYS A 481 -0.03 27.75 -21.64
N TRP A 482 1.12 28.11 -21.07
CA TRP A 482 1.40 29.46 -20.62
C TRP A 482 2.17 30.20 -21.72
N GLY A 483 1.52 31.18 -22.34
CA GLY A 483 2.15 32.48 -22.62
C GLY A 483 1.65 33.46 -21.55
N GLN A 484 2.36 34.53 -21.16
CA GLN A 484 3.23 35.40 -21.95
C GLN A 484 2.42 35.98 -23.13
N ASP A 485 2.08 37.27 -23.11
CA ASP A 485 2.63 38.35 -22.27
C ASP A 485 2.18 38.40 -20.79
#